data_AF-A0A7J4JY28-F1
#
_entry.id   AF-A0A7J4JY28-F1
#
_cell.length_a   1.000
_cell.length_b   1.000
_cell.length_c   1.000
_cell.angle_alpha   90.00
_cell.angle_beta   90.00
_cell.angle_gamma   90.00
#
_symmetry.space_group_name_H-M   'P 1'
#
loop_
_entity.id
_entity.type
_entity.pdbx_description
1 polymer ?
#
loop_
_entity_poly.entity_id
_entity_poly.type
_entity_poly.pdbx_seq_one_letter_code
_entity_poly.pdbx_strand_id
1 'polypeptide(L)'
;MAKQAVMFKRNPSSDSNIGISFTQPSQERNRGMPIAIIRGCPHNKCRFCGFYKTPDGTKRQKFSIRPLAEVKRDILAGKELARGILGIHSQDGRIRSVFLGDGDALAVSTGYLTELLLFMRANLPDLTSVKAYARVRAILNKRAALNRLREAGLTDVYVGFESGSDEILAM
;
A
#
# COMPACT_ATOMS: atom_id res chain seq x y z
N MET A 1 -8.94 40.36 -8.18
CA MET A 1 -9.79 39.47 -7.37
C MET A 1 -9.34 38.03 -7.54
N ALA A 2 -8.52 37.53 -6.61
CA ALA A 2 -7.90 36.22 -6.68
C ALA A 2 -8.80 35.18 -5.98
N LYS A 3 -9.20 34.13 -6.70
CA LYS A 3 -9.96 33.01 -6.15
C LYS A 3 -9.05 32.19 -5.23
N GLN A 4 -9.38 32.16 -3.95
CA GLN A 4 -8.78 31.30 -2.94
C GLN A 4 -8.99 29.83 -3.33
N ALA A 5 -7.88 29.13 -3.56
CA ALA A 5 -7.89 27.67 -3.62
C ALA A 5 -8.25 27.15 -2.23
N VAL A 6 -9.37 26.44 -2.13
CA VAL A 6 -9.76 25.72 -0.91
C VAL A 6 -8.77 24.56 -0.73
N MET A 7 -7.74 24.81 0.07
CA MET A 7 -6.87 23.76 0.60
C MET A 7 -7.73 22.91 1.55
N PHE A 8 -8.25 21.78 1.08
CA PHE A 8 -8.81 20.77 1.95
C PHE A 8 -7.69 20.21 2.84
N LYS A 9 -7.54 20.77 4.04
CA LYS A 9 -6.79 20.14 5.12
C LYS A 9 -7.55 18.87 5.52
N ARG A 10 -7.12 17.71 5.02
CA ARG A 10 -7.58 16.42 5.56
C ARG A 10 -7.08 16.29 6.99
N ASN A 11 -8.01 16.17 7.93
CA ASN A 11 -7.76 15.87 9.33
C ASN A 11 -7.33 14.38 9.42
N PRO A 12 -6.11 14.03 9.89
CA PRO A 12 -5.60 12.67 9.77
C PRO A 12 -6.17 11.66 10.79
N SER A 13 -7.11 12.05 11.65
CA SER A 13 -7.49 11.20 12.80
C SER A 13 -8.99 11.09 13.10
N SER A 14 -9.91 11.64 12.29
CA SER A 14 -11.35 11.64 12.63
C SER A 14 -12.24 10.73 11.79
N ASP A 15 -11.75 10.15 10.68
CA ASP A 15 -12.55 9.21 9.88
C ASP A 15 -12.28 7.76 10.30
N SER A 16 -13.33 7.07 10.74
CA SER A 16 -13.31 5.63 11.09
C SER A 16 -13.14 4.71 9.88
N ASN A 17 -13.09 5.26 8.66
CA ASN A 17 -13.03 4.52 7.41
C ASN A 17 -11.62 4.53 6.79
N ILE A 18 -11.27 3.45 6.09
CA ILE A 18 -10.07 3.39 5.23
C ILE A 18 -10.24 4.41 4.10
N GLY A 19 -9.24 5.26 3.89
CA GLY A 19 -9.20 6.18 2.77
C GLY A 19 -9.06 5.41 1.46
N ILE A 20 -9.96 5.63 0.50
CA ILE A 20 -9.82 5.09 -0.85
C ILE A 20 -9.31 6.22 -1.75
N SER A 21 -8.15 6.03 -2.36
CA SER A 21 -7.50 7.02 -3.23
C SER A 21 -7.37 6.47 -4.65
N PHE A 22 -7.52 7.37 -5.63
CA PHE A 22 -7.38 7.06 -7.06
C PHE A 22 -6.10 7.64 -7.66
N THR A 23 -5.47 8.58 -6.96
CA THR A 23 -4.21 9.20 -7.39
C THR A 23 -3.04 8.30 -7.01
N GLN A 24 -2.07 8.13 -7.90
CA GLN A 24 -0.92 7.27 -7.60
C GLN A 24 -0.16 7.76 -6.35
N PRO A 25 0.36 6.84 -5.50
CA PRO A 25 1.19 7.16 -4.34
C PRO A 25 2.39 8.06 -4.67
N SER A 26 2.95 7.94 -5.87
CA SER A 26 4.06 8.77 -6.36
C SER A 26 3.70 10.27 -6.47
N GLN A 27 2.41 10.57 -6.67
CA GLN A 27 1.85 11.92 -6.74
C GLN A 27 1.43 12.45 -5.36
N GLU A 28 1.42 11.60 -4.32
CA GLU A 28 1.20 12.03 -2.95
C GLU A 28 2.53 12.42 -2.28
N ARG A 29 2.53 13.57 -1.59
CA ARG A 29 3.69 14.15 -0.87
C ARG A 29 4.32 13.27 0.21
N ASN A 30 3.79 12.07 0.47
CA ASN A 30 4.16 11.22 1.59
C ASN A 30 4.70 9.87 1.08
N ARG A 31 5.94 9.87 0.59
CA ARG A 31 6.68 8.68 0.14
C ARG A 31 7.00 7.80 1.35
N GLY A 32 6.07 6.94 1.74
CA GLY A 32 6.27 6.00 2.83
C GLY A 32 7.37 4.98 2.53
N MET A 33 7.91 4.36 3.57
CA MET A 33 8.86 3.26 3.45
C MET A 33 8.23 2.12 2.64
N PRO A 34 8.76 1.77 1.46
CA PRO A 34 8.18 0.72 0.64
C PRO A 34 8.48 -0.65 1.25
N ILE A 35 7.45 -1.45 1.46
CA ILE A 35 7.54 -2.81 1.97
C ILE A 35 6.82 -3.74 1.01
N ALA A 36 7.58 -4.67 0.40
CA ALA A 36 7.01 -5.73 -0.41
C ALA A 36 6.51 -6.85 0.50
N ILE A 37 5.21 -7.16 0.44
CA ILE A 37 4.60 -8.28 1.17
C ILE A 37 4.18 -9.44 0.26
N ILE A 38 4.11 -9.15 -1.03
CA ILE A 38 3.92 -10.09 -2.11
C ILE A 38 5.04 -9.87 -3.13
N ARG A 39 5.16 -10.76 -4.10
CA ARG A 39 5.95 -10.54 -5.31
C ARG A 39 5.01 -10.74 -6.49
N GLY A 40 5.00 -9.80 -7.43
CA GLY A 40 4.10 -9.89 -8.57
C GLY A 40 2.69 -9.36 -8.30
N CYS A 41 1.73 -9.83 -9.11
CA CYS A 41 0.31 -9.53 -8.96
C CYS A 41 -0.50 -10.83 -9.03
N PRO A 42 -1.52 -11.04 -8.18
CA PRO A 42 -2.35 -12.25 -8.23
C PRO A 42 -3.23 -12.32 -9.49
N HIS A 43 -3.57 -11.17 -10.10
CA HIS A 43 -4.32 -11.14 -11.34
C HIS A 43 -3.42 -11.33 -12.57
N ASN A 44 -2.30 -10.61 -12.63
CA ASN A 44 -1.22 -10.71 -13.63
C ASN A 44 -1.63 -10.80 -15.12
N LYS A 45 -2.84 -10.35 -15.49
CA LYS A 45 -3.39 -10.49 -16.85
C LYS A 45 -3.76 -9.16 -17.50
N CYS A 46 -3.66 -8.03 -16.79
CA CYS A 46 -3.92 -6.71 -17.37
C CYS A 46 -3.09 -6.49 -18.64
N ARG A 47 -3.76 -6.11 -19.74
CA ARG A 47 -3.14 -5.92 -21.05
C ARG A 47 -2.09 -4.80 -21.05
N PHE A 48 -2.43 -3.68 -20.41
CA PHE A 48 -1.57 -2.49 -20.31
C PHE A 48 -0.41 -2.64 -19.31
N CYS A 49 -0.50 -3.58 -18.37
CA CYS A 49 0.47 -3.67 -17.27
C CYS A 49 1.79 -4.31 -17.75
N GLY A 50 2.84 -3.49 -17.88
CA GLY A 50 4.21 -3.92 -18.17
C GLY A 50 5.06 -4.26 -16.94
N PHE A 51 4.62 -3.87 -15.74
CA PHE A 51 5.45 -3.87 -14.52
C PHE A 51 5.97 -5.26 -14.10
N TYR A 52 5.15 -6.30 -14.29
CA TYR A 52 5.50 -7.67 -13.90
C TYR A 52 5.98 -8.52 -15.07
N LYS A 53 6.21 -7.92 -16.25
CA LYS A 53 6.76 -8.65 -17.40
C LYS A 53 8.28 -8.78 -17.24
N THR A 54 8.84 -9.87 -17.77
CA THR A 54 10.30 -9.97 -17.94
C THR A 54 10.79 -8.92 -18.95
N PRO A 55 12.09 -8.56 -18.96
CA PRO A 55 12.62 -7.53 -19.85
C PRO A 55 12.34 -7.76 -21.34
N ASP A 56 12.28 -9.02 -21.77
CA ASP A 56 11.93 -9.46 -23.12
C ASP A 56 10.41 -9.53 -23.38
N GLY A 57 9.58 -9.26 -22.37
CA GLY A 57 8.12 -9.26 -22.45
C GLY A 57 7.46 -10.64 -22.55
N THR A 58 8.24 -11.72 -22.58
CA THR A 58 7.76 -13.08 -22.89
C THR A 58 7.13 -13.79 -21.70
N LYS A 59 7.57 -13.46 -20.49
CA LYS A 59 7.12 -14.08 -19.24
C LYS A 59 6.62 -13.01 -18.28
N ARG A 60 5.86 -13.45 -17.28
CA ARG A 60 5.44 -12.60 -16.16
C ARG A 60 5.95 -13.18 -14.84
N GLN A 61 6.34 -12.30 -13.93
CA GLN A 61 6.74 -12.67 -12.57
C GLN A 61 5.61 -13.46 -11.91
N LYS A 62 5.94 -14.62 -11.35
CA LYS A 62 4.97 -15.46 -10.64
C LYS A 62 4.56 -14.79 -9.33
N PHE A 63 3.25 -14.81 -9.06
CA PHE A 63 2.73 -14.34 -7.79
C PHE A 63 3.23 -15.23 -6.64
N SER A 64 3.70 -14.60 -5.57
CA SER A 64 3.97 -15.28 -4.30
C SER A 64 3.72 -14.34 -3.13
N ILE A 65 3.30 -14.92 -2.00
CA ILE A 65 3.21 -14.20 -0.73
C ILE A 65 4.54 -14.36 -0.01
N ARG A 66 5.10 -13.27 0.51
CA ARG A 66 6.34 -13.34 1.27
C ARG A 66 6.09 -13.87 2.68
N PRO A 67 6.93 -14.77 3.21
CA PRO A 67 6.81 -15.21 4.59
C PRO A 67 6.80 -14.03 5.55
N LEU A 68 5.89 -14.04 6.52
CA LEU A 68 5.70 -12.90 7.42
C LEU A 68 6.97 -12.58 8.22
N ALA A 69 7.73 -13.61 8.60
CA ALA A 69 9.01 -13.45 9.30
C ALA A 69 10.05 -12.68 8.47
N GLU A 70 10.11 -12.89 7.15
CA GLU A 70 11.00 -12.11 6.27
C GLU A 70 10.58 -10.64 6.23
N VAL A 71 9.29 -10.37 6.06
CA VAL A 71 8.77 -8.99 6.00
C VAL A 71 9.01 -8.26 7.32
N LYS A 72 8.83 -8.94 8.46
CA LYS A 72 9.14 -8.37 9.79
C LYS A 72 10.62 -7.99 9.91
N ARG A 73 11.54 -8.84 9.40
CA ARG A 73 12.97 -8.52 9.37
C ARG A 73 13.27 -7.29 8.51
N ASP A 74 12.65 -7.19 7.33
CA ASP A 74 12.83 -6.02 6.45
C ASP A 74 12.37 -4.72 7.11
N ILE A 75 11.24 -4.76 7.83
CA ILE A 75 10.73 -3.59 8.57
C ILE A 75 11.72 -3.13 9.64
N LEU A 76 12.29 -4.08 10.40
CA LEU A 76 13.29 -3.76 11.43
C LEU A 76 14.59 -3.24 10.80
N ALA A 77 15.05 -3.85 9.71
CA ALA A 77 16.21 -3.36 8.97
C ALA A 77 15.98 -1.94 8.42
N GLY A 78 14.81 -1.69 7.82
CA GLY A 78 14.41 -0.37 7.34
C GLY A 78 14.33 0.68 8.45
N LYS A 79 13.83 0.29 9.63
CA LYS A 79 13.85 1.13 10.84
C LYS A 79 15.27 1.52 11.25
N GLU A 80 16.20 0.57 11.32
CA GLU A 80 17.58 0.87 11.71
C GLU A 80 18.29 1.71 10.65
N LEU A 81 18.06 1.45 9.36
CA LEU A 81 18.59 2.27 8.27
C LEU A 81 18.05 3.71 8.32
N ALA A 82 16.77 3.90 8.62
CA ALA A 82 16.17 5.23 8.75
C ALA A 82 16.77 6.04 9.92
N ARG A 83 17.22 5.36 10.99
CA ARG A 83 17.92 6.01 12.12
C ARG A 83 19.35 6.38 11.76
N GLY A 84 20.03 5.55 10.97
CA GLY A 84 21.43 5.77 10.57
C GLY A 84 21.61 6.75 9.41
N ILE A 85 20.60 6.91 8.55
CA ILE A 85 20.66 7.77 7.36
C ILE A 85 19.62 8.88 7.51
N LEU A 86 20.07 10.06 7.94
CA LEU A 86 19.31 11.30 7.79
C LEU A 86 19.06 11.54 6.30
N GLY A 87 17.83 11.29 5.80
CA GLY A 87 17.44 11.78 4.46
C GLY A 87 16.49 10.96 3.61
N ILE A 88 16.11 9.72 3.96
CA ILE A 88 15.27 8.89 3.05
C ILE A 88 13.76 9.02 3.33
N HIS A 89 13.33 9.17 4.59
CA HIS A 89 11.91 9.18 4.97
C HIS A 89 11.44 10.44 5.69
N SER A 90 12.36 11.16 6.32
CA SER A 90 12.13 12.46 6.96
C SER A 90 13.48 13.09 7.33
N GLN A 91 13.51 14.42 7.49
CA GLN A 91 14.72 15.14 7.93
C GLN A 91 15.19 14.73 9.34
N ASP A 92 14.34 14.03 10.11
CA ASP A 92 14.60 13.58 11.48
C ASP A 92 14.72 12.06 11.64
N GLY A 93 14.82 11.30 10.54
CA GLY A 93 15.05 9.85 10.56
C GLY A 93 13.87 8.99 11.04
N ARG A 94 12.69 9.60 11.22
CA ARG A 94 11.47 8.91 11.69
C ARG A 94 10.63 8.37 10.52
N ILE A 95 10.12 7.15 10.67
CA ILE A 95 9.21 6.53 9.70
C ILE A 95 7.78 6.88 10.09
N ARG A 96 7.16 7.80 9.35
CA ARG A 96 5.76 8.21 9.56
C ARG A 96 4.78 7.51 8.63
N SER A 97 5.26 6.93 7.54
CA SER A 97 4.42 6.31 6.52
C SER A 97 5.08 5.03 6.01
N VAL A 98 4.28 3.98 5.80
CA VAL A 98 4.66 2.74 5.14
C VAL A 98 3.78 2.52 3.91
N PHE A 99 4.38 2.05 2.82
CA PHE A 99 3.67 1.69 1.59
C PHE A 99 3.83 0.19 1.31
N LEU A 100 2.74 -0.56 1.42
CA LEU A 100 2.66 -1.97 1.04
C LEU A 100 2.62 -2.05 -0.50
N GLY A 101 3.76 -2.40 -1.07
CA GLY A 101 4.02 -2.38 -2.50
C GLY A 101 3.41 -3.55 -3.28
N ASP A 102 3.81 -3.63 -4.57
CA ASP A 102 3.36 -4.59 -5.56
C ASP A 102 1.86 -4.49 -5.91
N GLY A 103 1.33 -5.49 -6.64
CA GLY A 103 0.16 -5.28 -7.50
C GLY A 103 -1.20 -5.35 -6.83
N ASP A 104 -1.30 -6.00 -5.66
CA ASP A 104 -2.53 -6.15 -4.89
C ASP A 104 -2.21 -6.63 -3.47
N ALA A 105 -1.74 -5.72 -2.61
CA ALA A 105 -1.33 -6.05 -1.24
C ALA A 105 -2.49 -6.61 -0.40
N LEU A 106 -3.73 -6.21 -0.71
CA LEU A 106 -4.93 -6.75 -0.07
C LEU A 106 -5.29 -8.17 -0.52
N ALA A 107 -4.53 -8.81 -1.42
CA ALA A 107 -4.80 -10.18 -1.83
C ALA A 107 -4.42 -11.24 -0.78
N VAL A 108 -3.51 -10.92 0.15
CA VAL A 108 -3.08 -11.85 1.21
C VAL A 108 -4.18 -12.06 2.25
N SER A 109 -4.01 -13.01 3.19
CA SER A 109 -5.04 -13.27 4.20
C SER A 109 -5.22 -12.10 5.17
N THR A 110 -6.43 -11.94 5.72
CA THR A 110 -6.71 -10.92 6.75
C THR A 110 -5.83 -11.11 7.98
N GLY A 111 -5.58 -12.36 8.39
CA GLY A 111 -4.70 -12.67 9.50
C GLY A 111 -3.27 -12.17 9.27
N TYR A 112 -2.72 -12.43 8.08
CA TYR A 112 -1.40 -11.94 7.68
C TYR A 112 -1.31 -10.41 7.78
N LEU A 113 -2.28 -9.68 7.18
CA LEU A 113 -2.28 -8.21 7.22
C LEU A 113 -2.42 -7.70 8.65
N THR A 114 -3.35 -8.27 9.43
CA THR A 114 -3.59 -7.84 10.81
C THR A 114 -2.33 -7.99 11.65
N GLU A 115 -1.67 -9.15 11.58
CA GLU A 115 -0.44 -9.40 12.34
C GLU A 115 0.69 -8.46 11.90
N LEU A 116 0.82 -8.22 10.60
CA LEU A 116 1.81 -7.29 10.06
C LEU A 116 1.56 -5.84 10.51
N LEU A 117 0.32 -5.37 10.45
CA LEU A 117 -0.07 -4.01 10.83
C LEU A 117 0.17 -3.76 12.33
N LEU A 118 -0.23 -4.72 13.19
CA LEU A 118 0.06 -4.66 14.62
C LEU A 118 1.55 -4.67 14.91
N PHE A 119 2.32 -5.49 14.19
CA PHE A 119 3.78 -5.50 14.30
C PHE A 119 4.41 -4.15 13.93
N MET A 120 3.96 -3.53 12.83
CA MET A 120 4.44 -2.20 12.43
C MET A 120 4.12 -1.14 13.48
N ARG A 121 2.89 -1.12 14.00
CA ARG A 121 2.48 -0.18 15.06
C ARG A 121 3.31 -0.32 16.33
N ALA A 122 3.65 -1.55 16.72
CA ALA A 122 4.48 -1.81 17.90
C ALA A 122 5.95 -1.40 17.73
N ASN A 123 6.47 -1.43 16.50
CA ASN A 123 7.90 -1.22 16.23
C ASN A 123 8.23 0.16 15.63
N LEU A 124 7.26 0.83 15.04
CA LEU A 124 7.39 2.14 14.39
C LEU A 124 6.51 3.16 15.16
N PRO A 125 7.02 3.77 16.24
CA PRO A 125 6.20 4.57 17.15
C PRO A 125 5.62 5.85 16.52
N ASP A 126 6.30 6.38 15.49
CA ASP A 126 5.87 7.59 14.78
C ASP A 126 4.99 7.29 13.55
N LEU A 127 4.63 6.02 13.32
CA LEU A 127 3.86 5.60 12.16
C LEU A 127 2.44 6.15 12.23
N THR A 128 2.10 7.02 11.28
CA THR A 128 0.76 7.63 11.16
C THR A 128 -0.05 7.08 10.00
N SER A 129 0.58 6.49 8.99
CA SER A 129 -0.12 5.93 7.84
C SER A 129 0.49 4.65 7.29
N VAL A 130 -0.36 3.66 7.00
CA VAL A 130 0.00 2.47 6.22
C VAL A 130 -0.89 2.44 5.00
N LYS A 131 -0.28 2.48 3.82
CA LYS A 131 -1.01 2.56 2.56
C LYS A 131 -0.71 1.36 1.67
N ALA A 132 -1.61 1.02 0.75
CA ALA A 132 -1.47 -0.17 -0.09
C ALA A 132 -2.11 0.02 -1.46
N TYR A 133 -1.57 -0.63 -2.51
CA TYR A 133 -2.37 -0.88 -3.72
C TYR A 133 -3.36 -2.03 -3.47
N ALA A 134 -4.57 -1.90 -3.98
CA ALA A 134 -5.53 -3.00 -4.04
C ALA A 134 -6.35 -2.97 -5.31
N ARG A 135 -6.81 -4.14 -5.74
CA ARG A 135 -7.85 -4.23 -6.75
C ARG A 135 -9.23 -4.22 -6.09
N VAL A 136 -10.23 -3.74 -6.84
CA VAL A 136 -11.65 -3.74 -6.41
C VAL A 136 -12.06 -5.12 -5.87
N ARG A 137 -11.70 -6.19 -6.57
CA ARG A 137 -12.07 -7.56 -6.16
C ARG A 137 -11.44 -7.99 -4.83
N ALA A 138 -10.22 -7.55 -4.50
CA ALA A 138 -9.60 -7.85 -3.22
C ALA A 138 -10.30 -7.11 -2.06
N ILE A 139 -10.72 -5.86 -2.30
CA ILE A 139 -11.50 -5.07 -1.34
C ILE A 139 -12.87 -5.73 -1.09
N LEU A 140 -13.59 -6.10 -2.16
CA LEU A 140 -14.89 -6.76 -2.04
C LEU A 140 -14.80 -8.09 -1.28
N ASN A 141 -13.78 -8.91 -1.57
CA ASN A 141 -13.53 -10.16 -0.84
C ASN A 141 -13.21 -9.95 0.64
N LYS A 142 -12.77 -8.75 1.03
CA LYS A 142 -12.42 -8.39 2.42
C LYS A 142 -13.43 -7.46 3.09
N ARG A 143 -14.61 -7.24 2.49
CA ARG A 143 -15.60 -6.26 2.98
C ARG A 143 -15.87 -6.36 4.49
N ALA A 144 -16.10 -7.58 4.99
CA ALA A 144 -16.36 -7.82 6.41
C ALA A 144 -15.14 -7.57 7.33
N ALA A 145 -13.93 -7.58 6.79
CA ALA A 145 -12.69 -7.42 7.53
C ALA A 145 -12.07 -6.02 7.44
N LEU A 146 -12.62 -5.11 6.61
CA LEU A 146 -12.03 -3.78 6.40
C LEU A 146 -11.92 -2.97 7.70
N ASN A 147 -12.95 -3.01 8.55
CA ASN A 147 -12.93 -2.32 9.84
C ASN A 147 -11.81 -2.86 10.74
N ARG A 148 -11.65 -4.18 10.80
CA ARG A 148 -10.56 -4.82 11.55
C ARG A 148 -9.17 -4.42 11.03
N LEU A 149 -9.02 -4.33 9.71
CA LEU A 149 -7.76 -3.89 9.10
C LEU A 149 -7.46 -2.42 9.39
N ARG A 150 -8.50 -1.57 9.43
CA ARG A 150 -8.37 -0.16 9.84
C ARG A 150 -7.92 -0.04 11.29
N GLU A 151 -8.57 -0.76 12.20
CA GLU A 151 -8.21 -0.81 13.63
C GLU A 151 -6.78 -1.31 13.85
N ALA A 152 -6.33 -2.26 13.03
CA ALA A 152 -4.96 -2.76 13.07
C ALA A 152 -3.93 -1.74 12.56
N GLY A 153 -4.34 -0.78 11.72
CA GLY A 153 -3.49 0.35 11.29
C GLY A 153 -3.47 0.64 9.77
N LEU A 154 -4.29 -0.03 8.95
CA LEU A 154 -4.38 0.27 7.52
C LEU A 154 -5.11 1.60 7.30
N THR A 155 -4.44 2.59 6.71
CA THR A 155 -5.02 3.93 6.56
C THR A 155 -5.63 4.18 5.20
N ASP A 156 -4.89 3.85 4.13
CA ASP A 156 -5.30 4.20 2.76
C ASP A 156 -5.08 3.05 1.79
N VAL A 157 -5.97 2.94 0.81
CA VAL A 157 -5.88 1.96 -0.27
C VAL A 157 -6.04 2.67 -1.61
N TYR A 158 -5.09 2.45 -2.50
CA TYR A 158 -5.10 2.94 -3.87
C TYR A 158 -5.72 1.89 -4.78
N VAL A 159 -6.76 2.28 -5.50
CA VAL A 159 -7.59 1.33 -6.25
C VAL A 159 -7.47 1.54 -7.75
N GLY A 160 -7.01 0.51 -8.45
CA GLY A 160 -7.05 0.44 -9.92
C GLY A 160 -8.42 -0.04 -10.40
N PHE A 161 -9.27 0.90 -10.82
CA PHE A 161 -10.54 0.59 -11.52
C PHE A 161 -10.31 0.34 -13.01
N GLU A 162 -9.41 1.12 -13.61
CA GLU A 162 -9.00 1.11 -15.03
C GLU A 162 -10.11 1.47 -16.04
N SER A 163 -11.31 0.91 -15.91
CA SER A 163 -12.47 1.24 -16.73
C SER A 163 -13.77 0.89 -16.01
N GLY A 164 -14.86 1.57 -16.37
CA GLY A 164 -16.23 1.21 -15.96
C GLY A 164 -17.02 0.45 -17.03
N SER A 165 -16.42 0.19 -18.19
CA SER A 165 -17.04 -0.60 -19.28
C SER A 165 -16.55 -2.04 -19.22
N ASP A 166 -17.50 -2.98 -19.10
CA ASP A 166 -17.22 -4.42 -19.10
C ASP A 166 -16.53 -4.87 -20.39
N GLU A 167 -16.89 -4.26 -21.53
CA GLU A 167 -16.25 -4.54 -22.83
C GLU A 167 -14.76 -4.18 -22.80
N ILE A 168 -14.41 -3.01 -22.27
CA ILE A 168 -13.00 -2.58 -22.15
C ILE A 168 -12.24 -3.42 -21.13
N LEU A 169 -12.89 -3.81 -20.03
CA LEU A 169 -12.28 -4.67 -19.01
C LEU A 169 -12.05 -6.12 -19.50
N ALA A 170 -12.79 -6.56 -20.52
CA ALA A 170 -12.67 -7.89 -21.11
C ALA A 170 -11.59 -7.99 -22.23
N MET A 171 -11.03 -6.86 -22.69
CA MET A 171 -9.97 -6.81 -23.71
C MET A 171 -8.61 -7.34 -23.23
#